data_AF-A0A7C3WUI7-F1
#
_entry.id   AF-A0A7C3WUI7-F1
#
_cell.length_a   1.000
_cell.length_b   1.000
_cell.length_c   1.000
_cell.angle_alpha   90.00
_cell.angle_beta   90.00
_cell.angle_gamma   90.00
#
_symmetry.space_group_name_H-M   'P 1'
#
loop_
_entity.id
_entity.type
_entity.pdbx_description
1 polymer ?
#
loop_
_entity_poly.entity_id
_entity_poly.type
_entity_poly.pdbx_seq_one_letter_code
_entity_poly.pdbx_strand_id
1 'polypeptide(L)'
;MRPIVWGLILMVIGGIFWVMFSVVYGVISGLSGETPLEGMILIYLFGTLFFFSLPVTIVIEVINWVRRRRAAQVQAVVEAEAKEVTMPSIPGVAKPKYCIECGVELKTLGETGKMMCPKCGRIYELSNRGG
;
A
#
# COMPACT_ATOMS: atom_id res chain seq x y z
N MET A 1 -10.64 -14.98 -0.88
CA MET A 1 -11.60 -15.08 0.26
C MET A 1 -11.06 -14.24 1.41
N ARG A 2 -11.92 -13.57 2.19
CA ARG A 2 -11.47 -12.79 3.35
C ARG A 2 -10.77 -13.72 4.37
N PRO A 3 -9.64 -13.32 4.97
CA PRO A 3 -8.93 -14.11 6.00
C PRO A 3 -9.86 -14.63 7.10
N ILE A 4 -10.85 -13.82 7.49
CA ILE A 4 -11.85 -14.18 8.50
C ILE A 4 -12.69 -15.42 8.12
N VAL A 5 -12.94 -15.63 6.82
CA VAL A 5 -13.72 -16.79 6.33
C VAL A 5 -12.93 -18.07 6.50
N TRP A 6 -11.61 -18.03 6.23
CA TRP A 6 -10.73 -19.16 6.47
C TRP A 6 -10.62 -19.50 7.95
N GLY A 7 -10.56 -18.49 8.82
CA GLY A 7 -10.57 -18.68 10.27
C GLY A 7 -11.83 -19.36 10.76
N LEU A 8 -12.98 -18.91 10.25
CA LEU A 8 -14.28 -19.51 10.58
C LEU A 8 -14.36 -20.97 10.12
N ILE A 9 -13.89 -21.28 8.91
CA ILE A 9 -13.88 -22.66 8.38
C ILE A 9 -12.99 -23.55 9.26
N LEU A 10 -11.78 -23.10 9.60
CA LEU A 10 -10.88 -23.84 10.48
C LEU A 10 -11.44 -24.00 11.89
N MET A 11 -12.15 -22.99 12.41
CA MET A 11 -12.86 -23.07 13.68
C MET A 11 -13.94 -24.16 13.66
N VAL A 12 -14.79 -24.16 12.63
CA VAL A 12 -15.88 -25.14 12.51
C VAL A 12 -15.32 -26.55 12.39
N ILE A 13 -14.33 -26.76 11.51
CA ILE A 13 -13.68 -28.06 11.33
C ILE A 13 -12.99 -28.51 12.63
N GLY A 14 -12.19 -27.64 13.25
CA GLY A 14 -11.51 -27.91 14.50
C GLY A 14 -12.48 -28.26 15.63
N GLY A 15 -13.59 -27.53 15.75
CA GLY A 15 -14.64 -27.79 16.73
C GLY A 15 -15.33 -29.14 16.52
N ILE A 16 -15.68 -29.49 15.28
CA ILE A 16 -16.29 -30.79 14.96
C ILE A 16 -15.35 -31.93 15.35
N PHE A 17 -14.09 -31.88 14.90
CA PHE A 17 -13.12 -32.93 15.23
C PHE A 17 -12.80 -32.98 16.71
N TRP A 18 -12.66 -31.83 17.38
CA TRP A 18 -12.42 -31.78 18.81
C TRP A 18 -13.54 -32.46 19.61
N VAL A 19 -14.80 -32.18 19.29
CA VAL A 19 -15.95 -32.82 19.95
C VAL A 19 -15.99 -34.31 19.63
N MET A 20 -15.83 -34.69 18.36
CA MET A 20 -15.84 -36.09 17.93
C MET A 20 -14.76 -36.91 18.66
N PHE A 21 -13.52 -36.43 18.70
CA PHE A 21 -12.44 -37.13 19.39
C PHE A 21 -12.63 -37.13 20.90
N SER A 22 -13.14 -36.04 21.48
CA SER A 22 -13.43 -35.99 22.93
C SER A 22 -14.47 -37.03 23.33
N VAL A 23 -15.53 -37.22 22.54
CA VAL A 23 -16.57 -38.22 22.80
C VAL A 23 -16.04 -39.63 22.58
N VAL A 24 -15.40 -39.90 21.44
CA VAL A 24 -14.90 -41.25 21.11
C VAL A 24 -13.87 -41.73 22.13
N TYR A 25 -12.84 -40.93 22.40
CA TYR A 25 -11.81 -41.31 23.37
C TYR A 25 -12.29 -41.26 24.81
N GLY A 26 -13.25 -40.38 25.14
CA GLY A 26 -13.91 -40.39 26.45
C GLY A 26 -14.68 -41.68 26.72
N VAL A 27 -15.41 -42.19 25.71
CA VAL A 27 -16.10 -43.48 25.81
C VAL A 27 -15.12 -44.64 25.89
N ILE A 28 -14.08 -44.66 25.04
CA ILE A 28 -13.05 -45.71 25.09
C ILE A 28 -12.39 -45.72 26.47
N SER A 29 -11.96 -44.57 26.98
CA SER A 29 -11.37 -44.43 28.31
C SER A 29 -12.30 -44.91 29.42
N GLY A 30 -13.59 -44.56 29.36
CA GLY A 30 -14.57 -44.99 30.36
C GLY A 30 -14.82 -46.49 30.37
N LEU A 31 -14.69 -47.15 29.21
CA LEU A 31 -14.91 -48.60 29.07
C LEU A 31 -13.65 -49.43 29.35
N SER A 32 -12.48 -48.94 28.96
CA SER A 32 -11.21 -49.67 29.07
C SER A 32 -10.41 -49.33 30.33
N GLY A 33 -10.73 -48.23 31.02
CA GLY A 33 -10.00 -47.77 32.21
C GLY A 33 -8.62 -47.18 31.91
N GLU A 34 -8.17 -47.26 30.65
CA GLU A 34 -6.91 -46.70 30.19
C GLU A 34 -7.18 -45.57 29.20
N THR A 35 -6.49 -44.44 29.35
CA THR A 35 -6.52 -43.35 28.38
C THR A 35 -5.37 -43.51 27.39
N PRO A 36 -5.63 -43.88 26.13
CA PRO A 36 -4.57 -43.98 25.13
C PRO A 36 -3.98 -42.59 24.87
N LEU A 37 -2.64 -42.50 24.91
CA LEU A 37 -1.90 -41.25 24.74
C LEU A 37 -2.24 -40.56 23.41
N GLU A 38 -2.42 -41.35 22.35
CA GLU A 38 -2.80 -40.89 21.01
C GLU A 38 -4.10 -40.07 21.02
N GLY A 39 -5.08 -40.50 21.81
CA GLY A 39 -6.37 -39.80 21.95
C GLY A 39 -6.22 -38.45 22.64
N MET A 40 -5.40 -38.37 23.69
CA MET A 40 -5.11 -37.09 24.34
C MET A 40 -4.46 -36.10 23.37
N ILE A 41 -3.47 -36.55 22.59
CA ILE A 41 -2.77 -35.68 21.63
C ILE A 41 -3.75 -35.13 20.60
N LEU A 42 -4.63 -35.97 20.05
CA LEU A 42 -5.62 -35.54 19.06
C LEU A 42 -6.61 -34.53 19.65
N ILE A 43 -7.12 -34.78 20.87
CA ILE A 43 -8.01 -33.85 21.56
C ILE A 43 -7.32 -32.50 21.78
N TYR A 44 -6.08 -32.49 22.26
CA TYR A 44 -5.34 -31.24 22.48
C TYR A 44 -5.01 -30.51 21.17
N LEU A 45 -4.64 -31.24 20.12
CA LEU A 45 -4.31 -30.67 18.81
C LEU A 45 -5.54 -29.99 18.18
N PHE A 46 -6.67 -30.68 18.10
CA PHE A 46 -7.89 -30.11 17.53
C PHE A 46 -8.52 -29.05 18.45
N GLY A 47 -8.38 -29.20 19.77
CA GLY A 47 -8.81 -28.19 20.74
C GLY A 47 -8.02 -26.89 20.63
N THR A 48 -6.70 -26.96 20.46
CA THR A 48 -5.86 -25.77 20.24
C THR A 48 -6.11 -25.15 18.87
N LEU A 49 -6.28 -25.97 17.81
CA LEU A 49 -6.70 -25.48 16.50
C LEU A 49 -8.02 -24.71 16.58
N PHE A 50 -9.02 -25.25 17.28
CA PHE A 50 -10.30 -24.60 17.50
C PHE A 50 -10.12 -23.26 18.23
N PHE A 51 -9.45 -23.25 19.38
CA PHE A 51 -9.29 -22.04 20.21
C PHE A 51 -8.45 -20.95 19.56
N PHE A 52 -7.37 -21.31 18.87
CA PHE A 52 -6.46 -20.34 18.26
C PHE A 52 -6.84 -19.94 16.83
N SER A 53 -7.75 -20.65 16.16
CA SER A 53 -8.20 -20.32 14.80
C SER A 53 -8.72 -18.87 14.67
N LEU A 54 -9.58 -18.44 15.61
CA LEU A 54 -10.16 -17.10 15.62
C LEU A 54 -9.15 -16.00 16.00
N PRO A 55 -8.41 -16.10 17.12
CA PRO A 55 -7.38 -15.12 17.46
C PRO A 55 -6.35 -14.92 16.34
N VAL A 56 -5.87 -16.00 15.74
CA VAL A 56 -4.88 -15.93 14.65
C VAL A 56 -5.45 -15.21 13.43
N THR A 57 -6.70 -15.50 13.04
CA THR A 57 -7.30 -14.84 11.89
C THR A 57 -7.68 -13.38 12.12
N ILE A 58 -8.05 -13.02 13.35
CA ILE A 58 -8.23 -11.61 13.73
C ILE A 58 -6.92 -10.84 13.56
N VAL A 59 -5.80 -11.38 14.06
CA VAL A 59 -4.48 -10.75 13.92
C VAL A 59 -4.10 -10.56 12.45
N ILE A 60 -4.32 -11.57 11.61
CA ILE A 60 -4.05 -11.49 10.17
C ILE A 60 -4.91 -10.41 9.50
N GLU A 61 -6.20 -10.32 9.84
CA GLU A 61 -7.09 -9.29 9.27
C GLU A 61 -6.64 -7.88 9.68
N VAL A 62 -6.22 -7.68 10.93
CA VAL A 62 -5.67 -6.41 11.42
C VAL A 62 -4.41 -6.04 10.67
N ILE A 63 -3.46 -6.98 10.48
CA ILE A 63 -2.24 -6.72 9.69
C ILE A 63 -2.59 -6.32 8.26
N ASN A 64 -3.53 -7.01 7.61
CA ASN A 64 -3.97 -6.69 6.26
C ASN A 64 -4.68 -5.33 6.17
N TRP A 65 -5.44 -4.96 7.20
CA TRP A 65 -6.04 -3.64 7.29
C TRP A 65 -4.99 -2.52 7.42
N VAL A 66 -3.99 -2.71 8.27
CA VAL A 66 -2.86 -1.76 8.41
C VAL A 66 -2.09 -1.64 7.10
N ARG A 67 -1.80 -2.76 6.42
CA ARG A 67 -1.11 -2.77 5.13
C ARG A 67 -1.89 -2.03 4.03
N ARG A 68 -3.21 -2.25 3.94
CA ARG A 68 -4.08 -1.57 2.98
C ARG A 68 -4.10 -0.05 3.20
N ARG A 69 -4.13 0.40 4.45
CA ARG A 69 -4.06 1.85 4.78
C ARG A 69 -2.74 2.48 4.33
N ARG A 70 -1.62 1.81 4.56
CA ARG A 70 -0.31 2.31 4.11
C ARG A 70 -0.21 2.38 2.58
N ALA A 71 -0.69 1.35 1.88
CA ALA A 71 -0.68 1.34 0.42
C ALA A 71 -1.53 2.47 -0.18
N ALA A 72 -2.71 2.75 0.40
CA ALA A 72 -3.57 3.85 -0.03
C ALA A 72 -2.91 5.24 0.14
N GLN A 73 -2.17 5.45 1.23
CA GLN A 73 -1.43 6.71 1.44
C GLN A 73 -0.29 6.88 0.43
N VAL A 74 0.46 5.82 0.13
CA VAL A 74 1.53 5.88 -0.88
C VAL A 74 0.96 6.19 -2.26
N GLN A 75 -0.16 5.57 -2.64
CA GLN A 75 -0.81 5.87 -3.92
C GLN A 75 -1.31 7.32 -4.00
N ALA A 76 -1.86 7.88 -2.92
CA ALA A 76 -2.30 9.27 -2.90
C ALA A 76 -1.14 10.27 -3.08
N VAL A 77 0.04 9.99 -2.51
CA VAL A 77 1.23 10.83 -2.71
C VAL A 77 1.76 10.69 -4.13
N VAL A 78 1.84 9.47 -4.67
CA VAL A 78 2.28 9.24 -6.06
C VAL A 78 1.32 9.90 -7.06
N GLU A 79 0.01 9.85 -6.83
CA GLU A 79 -0.97 10.52 -7.68
C GLU A 79 -0.89 12.04 -7.57
N ALA A 80 -0.60 12.58 -6.38
CA ALA A 80 -0.35 14.01 -6.18
C ALA A 80 0.92 14.49 -6.90
N GLU A 81 2.03 13.77 -6.77
CA GLU A 81 3.28 14.07 -7.49
C GLU A 81 3.11 13.92 -9.01
N ALA A 82 2.38 12.89 -9.47
CA ALA A 82 2.10 12.70 -10.89
C ALA A 82 1.25 13.85 -11.47
N LYS A 83 0.30 14.40 -10.71
CA LYS A 83 -0.49 15.57 -11.09
C LYS A 83 0.34 16.86 -11.12
N GLU A 84 1.30 17.01 -10.22
CA GLU A 84 2.17 18.18 -10.18
C GLU A 84 3.13 18.21 -11.39
N VAL A 85 3.65 17.06 -11.81
CA VAL A 85 4.56 16.95 -12.97
C VAL A 85 3.84 17.06 -14.32
N THR A 86 2.51 16.82 -14.36
CA THR A 86 1.69 16.97 -15.57
C THR A 86 1.00 18.33 -15.67
N MET A 87 1.55 19.39 -15.05
CA MET A 87 1.16 20.74 -15.44
C MET A 87 1.55 20.99 -16.91
N PRO A 88 0.58 21.28 -17.80
CA PRO A 88 0.88 21.63 -19.18
C PRO A 88 1.71 22.92 -19.18
N SER A 89 2.81 22.91 -19.93
CA SER A 89 3.54 24.11 -20.30
C SER A 89 2.54 25.09 -20.91
N ILE A 90 2.22 26.15 -20.17
CA ILE A 90 1.27 27.19 -20.58
C ILE A 90 1.81 27.81 -21.88
N PRO A 91 1.16 27.64 -23.05
CA PRO A 91 1.54 28.35 -24.25
C PRO A 91 1.03 29.79 -24.09
N GLY A 92 1.88 30.65 -23.53
CA GLY A 92 1.52 32.05 -23.27
C GLY A 92 2.28 32.72 -22.12
N VAL A 93 3.31 32.09 -21.56
CA VAL A 93 4.15 32.75 -20.54
C VAL A 93 4.78 34.01 -21.15
N ALA A 94 4.35 35.15 -20.62
CA ALA A 94 4.84 36.47 -20.97
C ALA A 94 6.38 36.48 -20.97
N LYS A 95 6.94 37.07 -22.04
CA LYS A 95 8.37 37.24 -22.32
C LYS A 95 9.15 37.45 -21.00
N PRO A 96 10.11 36.56 -20.65
CA PRO A 96 10.83 36.67 -19.37
C PRO A 96 11.62 37.98 -19.36
N LYS A 97 11.29 38.90 -18.45
CA LYS A 97 12.03 40.16 -18.25
C LYS A 97 13.44 39.94 -17.70
N TYR A 98 13.67 38.78 -17.08
CA TYR A 98 14.88 38.42 -16.36
C TYR A 98 15.49 37.14 -16.90
N CYS A 99 16.81 37.04 -16.84
CA CYS A 99 17.53 35.81 -17.13
C CYS A 99 17.20 34.74 -16.09
N ILE A 100 16.79 33.54 -16.53
CA ILE A 100 16.42 32.43 -15.64
C ILE A 100 17.61 31.97 -14.78
N GLU A 101 18.82 32.05 -15.31
CA GLU A 101 20.02 31.57 -14.60
C GLU A 101 20.65 32.61 -13.68
N CYS A 102 20.51 33.90 -14.01
CA CYS A 102 21.22 34.97 -13.31
C CYS A 102 20.31 35.88 -12.50
N GLY A 103 19.00 35.84 -12.74
CA GLY A 103 18.01 36.76 -12.15
C GLY A 103 18.14 38.22 -12.58
N VAL A 104 19.05 38.54 -13.52
CA VAL A 104 19.32 39.91 -13.98
C VAL A 104 18.38 40.27 -15.12
N GLU A 105 17.90 41.52 -15.14
CA GLU A 105 17.08 42.05 -16.23
C GLU A 105 17.80 41.96 -17.59
N LEU A 106 17.08 41.49 -18.60
CA LEU A 106 17.62 41.36 -19.95
C LEU A 106 17.60 42.73 -20.65
N LYS A 107 18.71 43.07 -21.32
CA LYS A 107 18.78 44.27 -22.16
C LYS A 107 18.46 43.92 -23.61
N THR A 108 17.66 44.74 -24.27
CA THR A 108 17.34 44.62 -25.69
C THR A 108 18.55 45.01 -26.54
N LEU A 109 18.99 44.12 -27.43
CA LEU A 109 20.03 44.37 -28.43
C LEU A 109 19.42 45.04 -29.67
N GLY A 110 19.31 46.36 -29.62
CA GLY A 110 18.87 47.19 -30.75
C GLY A 110 17.50 46.83 -31.33
N GLU A 111 17.25 47.24 -32.57
CA GLU A 111 15.98 47.05 -33.29
C GLU A 111 15.70 45.58 -33.69
N THR A 112 16.57 44.63 -33.33
CA THR A 112 16.50 43.23 -33.80
C THR A 112 15.65 42.31 -32.92
N GLY A 113 15.00 42.82 -31.88
CA GLY A 113 14.11 42.01 -31.03
C GLY A 113 14.81 40.88 -30.26
N LYS A 114 16.15 40.88 -30.19
CA LYS A 114 16.92 39.92 -29.40
C LYS A 114 17.23 40.52 -28.02
N MET A 115 17.14 39.72 -26.97
CA MET A 115 17.46 40.15 -25.60
C MET A 115 18.73 39.44 -25.14
N MET A 116 19.68 40.16 -24.53
CA MET A 116 20.91 39.57 -24.01
C MET A 116 21.06 39.79 -22.52
N CYS A 117 21.55 38.75 -21.86
CA CYS A 117 21.97 38.77 -20.47
C CYS A 117 23.36 39.42 -20.36
N PRO A 118 23.52 40.57 -19.69
CA PRO A 118 24.82 41.26 -19.59
C PRO A 118 25.84 40.49 -18.73
N LYS A 119 25.38 39.60 -17.85
CA LYS A 119 26.23 38.83 -16.94
C LYS A 119 26.72 37.52 -17.53
N CYS A 120 25.87 36.86 -18.33
CA CYS A 120 26.08 35.51 -18.82
C CYS A 120 26.24 35.41 -20.34
N GLY A 121 26.05 36.51 -21.07
CA GLY A 121 26.25 36.58 -22.50
C GLY A 121 25.23 35.83 -23.36
N ARG A 122 24.29 35.09 -22.76
CA ARG A 122 23.25 34.38 -23.52
C ARG A 122 22.30 35.33 -24.22
N ILE A 123 21.97 34.98 -25.45
CA ILE A 123 21.03 35.69 -26.30
C ILE A 123 19.73 34.89 -26.32
N TYR A 124 18.62 35.57 -26.03
CA TYR A 124 17.27 35.06 -26.12
C TYR A 124 16.63 35.65 -27.37
N GLU A 125 16.17 34.78 -28.27
CA GLU A 125 15.41 35.22 -29.44
C GLU A 125 13.94 35.36 -29.06
N LEU A 126 13.37 36.54 -29.26
CA LEU A 126 11.92 36.69 -29.29
C LEU A 126 11.46 35.94 -30.54
N SER A 127 11.00 34.70 -30.38
CA SER A 127 10.31 33.96 -31.44
C SER A 127 9.09 34.77 -31.86
N ASN A 128 9.27 35.60 -32.88
CA ASN A 128 8.20 36.31 -33.53
C ASN A 128 7.51 35.28 -34.44
N ARG A 129 6.61 34.46 -33.89
CA ARG A 129 5.65 33.71 -34.71
C ARG A 129 4.77 34.77 -35.38
N GLY A 130 5.11 35.07 -36.62
CA GLY A 130 4.56 36.17 -37.40
C GLY A 130 3.09 36.02 -37.77
N GLY A 131 2.52 37.18 -38.12
CA GLY A 131 1.67 37.42 -39.30
C GLY A 131 0.43 36.58 -39.47
#